data_AF-A0A0S1Y147-F1
#
_entry.id   AF-A0A0S1Y147-F1
#
_cell.length_a   1.000
_cell.length_b   1.000
_cell.length_c   1.000
_cell.angle_alpha   90.00
_cell.angle_beta   90.00
_cell.angle_gamma   90.00
#
_symmetry.space_group_name_H-M   'P 1'
#
loop_
_entity.id
_entity.type
_entity.pdbx_description
1 polymer ?
#
loop_
_entity_poly.entity_id
_entity_poly.type
_entity_poly.pdbx_seq_one_letter_code
_entity_poly.pdbx_strand_id
1 'polypeptide(L)'
;MLESVEGKAQKWAGKAQDAVGGLTGDAATQVEGKVRQAAGYAQETYGEALGSLRDKTAENPIWAVAIAAAAGYILGALSRR
;
A
#
# COMPACT_ATOMS: atom_id res chain seq x y z
N MET A 1 5.55 -42.42 -18.47
CA MET A 1 6.55 -41.93 -17.49
C MET A 1 6.37 -40.48 -17.04
N LEU A 2 5.42 -39.70 -17.61
CA LEU A 2 5.14 -38.31 -17.18
C LEU A 2 4.09 -38.22 -16.05
N GLU A 3 3.15 -39.17 -15.99
CA GLU A 3 2.04 -39.20 -15.02
C GLU A 3 2.49 -39.23 -13.54
N SER A 4 3.58 -39.93 -13.23
CA SER A 4 4.10 -40.03 -11.86
C SER A 4 4.83 -38.76 -11.39
N VAL A 5 5.34 -37.95 -12.32
CA VAL A 5 6.01 -36.68 -12.01
C VAL A 5 4.98 -35.61 -11.71
N GLU A 6 3.89 -35.57 -12.47
CA GLU A 6 2.79 -34.61 -12.28
C GLU A 6 2.07 -34.83 -10.93
N GLY A 7 1.82 -36.09 -10.54
CA GLY A 7 1.23 -36.43 -9.25
C GLY A 7 2.14 -36.08 -8.05
N LYS A 8 3.47 -36.18 -8.19
CA LYS A 8 4.41 -35.75 -7.14
C LYS A 8 4.50 -34.24 -7.03
N ALA A 9 4.48 -33.53 -8.16
CA ALA A 9 4.48 -32.08 -8.20
C ALA A 9 3.21 -31.50 -7.56
N GLN A 10 2.04 -32.06 -7.88
CA GLN A 10 0.77 -31.65 -7.27
C GLN A 10 0.74 -31.90 -5.75
N LYS A 11 1.29 -33.01 -5.26
CA LYS A 11 1.40 -33.27 -3.81
C LYS A 11 2.27 -32.26 -3.08
N TRP A 12 3.36 -31.82 -3.71
CA TRP A 12 4.24 -30.80 -3.14
C TRP A 12 3.60 -29.42 -3.17
N ALA A 13 2.95 -29.07 -4.28
CA ALA A 13 2.19 -27.83 -4.39
C ALA A 13 1.07 -27.75 -3.35
N GLY A 14 0.33 -28.84 -3.13
CA GLY A 14 -0.72 -28.92 -2.11
C GLY A 14 -0.18 -28.70 -0.69
N LYS A 15 0.92 -29.37 -0.31
CA LYS A 15 1.55 -29.16 1.01
C LYS A 15 2.06 -27.72 1.21
N ALA A 16 2.62 -27.12 0.16
CA ALA A 16 3.07 -25.74 0.22
C ALA A 16 1.88 -24.78 0.36
N GLN A 17 0.78 -25.00 -0.37
CA GLN A 17 -0.44 -24.21 -0.25
C GLN A 17 -1.10 -24.36 1.13
N ASP A 18 -1.15 -25.56 1.71
CA ASP A 18 -1.67 -25.79 3.07
C ASP A 18 -0.83 -25.05 4.13
N ALA A 19 0.50 -25.13 4.04
CA ALA A 19 1.39 -24.45 4.99
C ALA A 19 1.31 -22.92 4.87
N VAL A 20 1.30 -22.42 3.63
CA VAL A 20 1.15 -20.98 3.37
C VAL A 20 -0.25 -20.51 3.76
N GLY A 21 -1.32 -21.25 3.45
CA GLY A 21 -2.69 -20.88 3.78
C GLY A 21 -2.94 -20.86 5.30
N GLY A 22 -2.43 -21.86 6.03
CA GLY A 22 -2.54 -21.91 7.49
C GLY A 22 -1.80 -20.77 8.19
N LEU A 23 -0.56 -20.48 7.76
CA LEU A 23 0.22 -19.36 8.32
C LEU A 23 -0.33 -17.99 7.88
N THR A 24 -0.77 -17.89 6.63
CA THR A 24 -1.31 -16.64 6.06
C THR A 24 -2.69 -16.32 6.62
N GLY A 25 -3.52 -17.29 7.01
CA GLY A 25 -4.84 -17.02 7.60
C GLY A 25 -4.75 -16.27 8.94
N ASP A 26 -3.92 -16.76 9.86
CA ASP A 26 -3.66 -16.12 11.16
C ASP A 26 -2.86 -14.82 11.02
N ALA A 27 -1.85 -14.81 10.14
CA ALA A 27 -1.06 -13.62 9.89
C ALA A 27 -1.88 -12.52 9.19
N ALA A 28 -2.71 -12.86 8.21
CA ALA A 28 -3.56 -11.90 7.50
C ALA A 28 -4.55 -11.24 8.46
N THR A 29 -5.16 -12.00 9.37
CA THR A 29 -6.11 -11.43 10.35
C THR A 29 -5.43 -10.43 11.31
N GLN A 30 -4.24 -10.77 11.82
CA GLN A 30 -3.47 -9.84 12.66
C GLN A 30 -2.91 -8.64 11.90
N VAL A 31 -2.45 -8.89 10.66
CA VAL A 31 -1.96 -7.83 9.77
C VAL A 31 -3.09 -6.89 9.42
N GLU A 32 -4.29 -7.38 9.11
CA GLU A 32 -5.44 -6.55 8.77
C GLU A 32 -5.83 -5.64 9.94
N GLY A 33 -5.78 -6.13 11.19
CA GLY A 33 -6.00 -5.31 12.38
C GLY A 33 -4.96 -4.20 12.56
N LYS A 34 -3.67 -4.52 12.39
CA LYS A 34 -2.57 -3.54 12.47
C LYS A 34 -2.59 -2.55 11.31
N VAL A 35 -2.90 -3.01 10.11
CA VAL A 35 -3.08 -2.18 8.92
C VAL A 35 -4.26 -1.24 9.12
N ARG A 36 -5.37 -1.70 9.68
CA ARG A 36 -6.54 -0.86 9.95
C ARG A 36 -6.26 0.19 11.03
N GLN A 37 -5.50 -0.16 12.08
CA GLN A 37 -5.00 0.81 13.07
C GLN A 37 -4.04 1.83 12.45
N ALA A 38 -3.05 1.37 11.69
CA ALA A 38 -2.09 2.23 11.02
C ALA A 38 -2.77 3.12 9.98
N ALA A 39 -3.76 2.59 9.25
CA ALA A 39 -4.59 3.34 8.31
C ALA A 39 -5.45 4.36 9.03
N GLY A 40 -6.03 4.04 10.20
CA GLY A 40 -6.77 5.01 11.01
C GLY A 40 -5.90 6.17 11.51
N TYR A 41 -4.73 5.86 12.08
CA TYR A 41 -3.76 6.87 12.52
C TYR A 41 -3.24 7.72 11.35
N ALA A 42 -2.94 7.07 10.23
CA ALA A 42 -2.55 7.76 9.01
C ALA A 42 -3.69 8.63 8.48
N GLN A 43 -4.94 8.16 8.44
CA GLN A 43 -6.08 8.95 7.97
C GLN A 43 -6.37 10.16 8.85
N GLU A 44 -6.24 10.03 10.17
CA GLU A 44 -6.38 11.15 11.11
C GLU A 44 -5.28 12.20 10.88
N THR A 45 -4.02 11.78 10.93
CA THR A 45 -2.87 12.68 10.76
C THR A 45 -2.83 13.30 9.36
N TYR A 46 -3.14 12.50 8.34
CA TYR A 46 -3.17 12.95 6.95
C TYR A 46 -4.37 13.86 6.69
N GLY A 47 -5.50 13.62 7.35
CA GLY A 47 -6.69 14.48 7.30
C GLY A 47 -6.44 15.86 7.91
N GLU A 48 -5.77 15.94 9.06
CA GLU A 48 -5.36 17.22 9.67
C GLU A 48 -4.35 17.98 8.81
N ALA A 49 -3.37 17.27 8.26
CA ALA A 49 -2.35 17.87 7.41
C ALA A 49 -2.94 18.39 6.09
N LEU A 50 -3.78 17.58 5.41
CA LEU A 50 -4.49 18.00 4.21
C LEU A 50 -5.50 19.11 4.50
N GLY A 51 -6.21 19.06 5.62
CA GLY A 51 -7.14 20.10 6.06
C GLY A 51 -6.42 21.44 6.21
N SER A 52 -5.31 21.45 6.96
CA SER A 52 -4.48 22.64 7.17
C SER A 52 -3.91 23.21 5.85
N LEU A 53 -3.46 22.34 4.95
CA LEU A 53 -3.00 22.73 3.62
C LEU A 53 -4.15 23.27 2.77
N ARG A 54 -5.32 22.63 2.83
CA ARG A 54 -6.52 23.03 2.08
C ARG A 54 -7.04 24.38 2.54
N ASP A 55 -7.11 24.64 3.84
CA ASP A 55 -7.51 25.96 4.37
C ASP A 55 -6.53 27.04 3.93
N LYS A 56 -5.21 26.80 4.04
CA LYS A 56 -4.20 27.75 3.56
C LYS A 56 -4.23 27.97 2.05
N THR A 57 -4.63 26.94 1.30
CA THR A 57 -4.80 27.01 -0.15
C THR A 57 -6.07 27.77 -0.54
N ALA A 58 -7.16 27.60 0.22
CA ALA A 58 -8.42 28.29 0.01
C ALA A 58 -8.32 29.79 0.36
N GLU A 59 -7.55 30.14 1.40
CA GLU A 59 -7.30 31.53 1.78
C GLU A 59 -6.31 32.24 0.85
N ASN A 60 -5.28 31.54 0.37
CA ASN A 60 -4.23 32.13 -0.46
C ASN A 60 -3.92 31.23 -1.68
N PRO A 61 -4.42 31.56 -2.88
CA PRO A 61 -4.24 30.71 -4.08
C PRO A 61 -2.79 30.50 -4.49
N ILE A 62 -1.84 31.31 -3.97
CA ILE A 62 -0.40 31.14 -4.16
C ILE A 62 0.10 29.80 -3.59
N TRP A 63 -0.44 29.35 -2.45
CA TRP A 63 -0.07 28.06 -1.85
C TRP A 63 -0.50 26.87 -2.72
N ALA A 64 -1.65 26.96 -3.39
CA ALA A 64 -2.09 25.95 -4.37
C ALA A 64 -1.05 25.77 -5.48
N VAL A 65 -0.64 26.91 -6.07
CA VAL A 65 0.31 26.94 -7.17
C VAL A 65 1.69 26.44 -6.74
N ALA A 66 2.14 26.82 -5.53
CA ALA A 66 3.42 26.37 -4.98
C ALA A 66 3.47 24.85 -4.77
N ILE A 67 2.41 24.25 -4.19
CA ILE A 67 2.33 22.79 -3.97
C ILE A 67 2.28 22.06 -5.32
N ALA A 68 1.47 22.53 -6.27
CA ALA A 68 1.39 21.96 -7.60
C ALA A 68 2.74 22.03 -8.35
N ALA A 69 3.45 23.17 -8.25
CA ALA A 69 4.77 23.35 -8.83
C ALA A 69 5.80 22.40 -8.22
N ALA A 70 5.79 22.24 -6.89
CA ALA A 70 6.70 21.32 -6.18
C ALA A 70 6.45 19.86 -6.61
N ALA A 71 5.19 19.42 -6.65
CA ALA A 71 4.82 18.07 -7.08
C ALA A 71 5.23 17.82 -8.55
N GLY A 72 4.93 18.78 -9.44
CA GLY A 72 5.32 18.73 -10.84
C GLY A 72 6.85 18.70 -11.03
N TYR A 73 7.60 19.46 -10.22
CA TYR A 73 9.06 19.46 -10.26
C TYR A 73 9.66 18.11 -9.86
N ILE A 74 9.16 17.48 -8.80
CA ILE A 74 9.64 16.18 -8.34
C ILE A 74 9.35 15.09 -9.39
N LEU A 75 8.12 15.05 -9.91
CA LEU A 75 7.72 14.10 -10.95
C LEU A 75 8.47 14.32 -12.27
N GLY A 76 8.71 15.58 -12.64
CA GLY A 76 9.48 15.96 -13.82
C GLY A 76 10.97 15.63 -13.68
N ALA A 77 11.55 15.83 -12.49
CA ALA A 77 12.94 15.46 -12.20
C ALA A 77 13.16 13.94 -12.24
N LEU A 78 12.15 13.15 -11.83
CA LEU A 78 12.16 11.69 -11.93
C LEU A 78 11.97 11.18 -13.35
N SER A 79 11.14 11.84 -14.17
CA SER A 79 10.93 11.48 -15.59
C SER A 79 12.10 11.86 -16.49
N ARG A 80 13.11 12.56 -15.95
CA ARG A 80 14.33 12.94 -16.68
C ARG A 80 15.47 11.92 -16.55
N ARG A 81 15.21 10.79 -15.90
CA ARG A 81 16.14 9.67 -15.79
C ARG A 81 15.83 8.61 -16.85
#